data_AF-A0A4D8PN55-F1
#
_entry.id   AF-A0A4D8PN55-F1
#
_cell.length_a   1.000
_cell.length_b   1.000
_cell.length_c   1.000
_cell.angle_alpha   90.00
_cell.angle_beta   90.00
_cell.angle_gamma   90.00
#
_symmetry.space_group_name_H-M   'P 1'
#
loop_
_entity.id
_entity.type
_entity.pdbx_description
1 polymer ?
#
loop_
_entity_poly.entity_id
_entity_poly.type
_entity_poly.pdbx_seq_one_letter_code
_entity_poly.pdbx_strand_id
1 'polypeptide(L)' 'MILSRGPDEHVRKAAGVVARHGYDGTLLVPGIPEAITDDAALEAVAWFRRQMASRLNRYAQEAAHG' A
#
# COMPACT_ATOMS: atom_id res chain seq x y z
N MET A 1 4.87 9.17 -8.86
CA MET A 1 4.79 7.70 -9.01
C MET A 1 3.43 7.22 -8.54
N ILE A 2 2.76 6.34 -9.30
CA ILE A 2 1.49 5.75 -8.88
C ILE A 2 1.76 4.35 -8.31
N LEU A 3 1.34 4.12 -7.07
CA LEU A 3 1.55 2.84 -6.38
C LEU A 3 0.46 1.81 -6.71
N SER A 4 -0.78 2.25 -6.82
CA SER A 4 -1.96 1.42 -7.13
C SER A 4 -3.12 2.28 -7.66
N ARG A 5 -4.10 1.64 -8.30
CA ARG A 5 -5.38 2.24 -8.72
C ARG A 5 -6.52 1.26 -8.44
N GLY A 6 -7.72 1.77 -8.19
CA GLY A 6 -8.92 0.98 -7.92
C GLY A 6 -10.04 1.85 -7.33
N PRO A 7 -11.17 1.25 -6.93
CA PRO A 7 -12.21 1.95 -6.18
C PRO A 7 -11.63 2.60 -4.93
N ASP A 8 -12.03 3.84 -4.64
CA ASP A 8 -11.45 4.66 -3.59
C ASP A 8 -11.53 3.99 -2.20
N GLU A 9 -12.68 3.41 -1.86
CA GLU A 9 -12.87 2.65 -0.62
C GLU A 9 -11.85 1.49 -0.50
N HIS A 10 -11.68 0.71 -1.57
CA HIS A 10 -10.76 -0.42 -1.58
C HIS A 10 -9.30 0.02 -1.45
N VAL A 11 -8.94 1.14 -2.11
CA VAL A 11 -7.60 1.72 -2.02
C VAL A 11 -7.32 2.23 -0.61
N ARG A 12 -8.25 2.97 0.00
CA ARG A 12 -8.09 3.44 1.39
C ARG A 12 -8.00 2.27 2.37
N LYS A 13 -8.88 1.26 2.24
CA LYS A 13 -8.85 0.05 3.07
C LYS A 13 -7.54 -0.72 2.93
N ALA A 14 -7.06 -0.92 1.71
CA ALA A 14 -5.79 -1.60 1.46
C ALA A 14 -4.61 -0.80 2.05
N ALA A 15 -4.56 0.51 1.79
CA ALA A 15 -3.50 1.38 2.27
C ALA A 15 -3.46 1.44 3.80
N GLY A 16 -4.60 1.58 4.46
CA GLY A 16 -4.70 1.59 5.93
C GLY A 16 -4.23 0.29 6.58
N VAL A 17 -4.24 -0.85 5.88
CA VAL A 17 -3.69 -2.10 6.43
C VAL A 17 -2.19 -2.26 6.16
N VAL A 18 -1.73 -1.82 4.99
CA VAL A 18 -0.34 -2.08 4.55
C VAL A 18 0.63 -0.99 5.00
N ALA A 19 0.17 0.26 5.10
CA ALA A 19 1.01 1.38 5.45
C ALA A 19 1.40 1.39 6.93
N ARG A 20 2.51 2.08 7.24
CA ARG A 20 2.81 2.51 8.59
C ARG A 20 2.04 3.78 8.90
N HIS A 21 1.53 3.87 10.12
CA HIS A 21 0.80 5.05 10.60
C HIS A 21 1.79 5.96 11.32
N GLY A 22 1.93 7.19 10.81
CA GLY A 22 2.56 8.28 11.53
C GLY A 22 1.70 8.75 12.70
N TYR A 23 2.31 9.42 13.67
CA TYR A 23 1.62 9.97 14.84
C TYR A 23 0.56 11.02 14.48
N ASP A 24 0.71 11.68 13.34
CA ASP A 24 -0.20 12.68 12.77
C ASP A 24 -1.33 12.08 11.92
N GLY A 25 -1.40 10.75 11.82
CA GLY A 25 -2.36 10.04 10.95
C GLY A 25 -1.89 9.91 9.50
N THR A 26 -0.67 10.35 9.16
CA THR A 26 -0.10 10.15 7.83
C THR A 26 0.18 8.67 7.56
N LEU A 27 -0.15 8.19 6.36
CA LEU A 27 0.20 6.85 5.91
C LEU A 27 1.54 6.87 5.18
N LEU A 28 2.51 6.10 5.68
CA LEU A 28 3.85 5.98 5.16
C LEU A 28 4.08 4.61 4.54
N VAL A 29 4.85 4.56 3.45
CA VAL A 29 5.33 3.29 2.91
C VAL A 29 6.29 2.66 3.91
N PRO A 30 6.04 1.44 4.41
CA PRO A 30 6.91 0.79 5.38
C PRO A 30 8.32 0.61 4.82
N GLY A 31 9.33 1.00 5.60
CA GLY A 31 10.74 0.88 5.22
C GLY A 31 11.31 2.10 4.48
N ILE A 32 10.48 2.99 3.90
CA ILE A 32 11.00 4.24 3.31
C ILE A 32 11.56 5.20 4.36
N PRO A 33 10.87 5.48 5.50
CA PRO A 33 11.40 6.41 6.50
C PRO A 33 12.77 6.01 7.06
N GLU A 34 13.08 4.71 7.05
CA GLU A 34 14.35 4.15 7.53
C GLU A 34 15.37 3.86 6.41
N ALA A 35 15.02 4.08 5.15
CA ALA A 35 15.90 3.78 4.02
C ALA A 35 17.08 4.75 4.00
N ILE A 36 18.30 4.20 4.03
CA ILE A 36 19.56 4.97 3.97
C ILE A 36 20.05 5.09 2.52
N THR A 37 19.60 4.20 1.64
CA THR A 37 19.96 4.17 0.21
C THR A 37 18.72 4.18 -0.67
N ASP A 38 18.89 4.67 -1.90
CA ASP A 38 17.83 4.66 -2.92
C ASP A 38 17.37 3.23 -3.24
N ASP A 39 18.30 2.27 -3.29
CA ASP A 39 17.96 0.86 -3.53
C ASP A 39 17.03 0.30 -2.43
N ALA A 40 17.31 0.59 -1.16
CA ALA A 40 16.46 0.18 -0.05
C ALA A 40 15.07 0.83 -0.13
N ALA A 41 15.01 2.12 -0.52
CA ALA A 41 13.74 2.81 -0.73
C ALA A 41 12.94 2.20 -1.90
N LEU A 42 13.61 1.85 -3.00
CA LEU A 42 12.99 1.20 -4.17
C LEU A 42 12.46 -0.20 -3.83
N GLU A 43 13.20 -0.98 -3.03
CA GLU A 43 12.75 -2.27 -2.54
C GLU A 43 11.50 -2.15 -1.65
N ALA A 44 11.49 -1.17 -0.74
CA ALA A 44 10.34 -0.86 0.12
C ALA A 44 9.09 -0.51 -0.71
N VAL A 45 9.25 0.35 -1.72
CA VAL A 45 8.19 0.69 -2.68
C VAL A 45 7.70 -0.55 -3.41
N ALA A 46 8.61 -1.37 -3.93
CA ALA A 46 8.26 -2.55 -4.72
C ALA A 46 7.48 -3.56 -3.87
N TRP A 47 7.89 -3.78 -2.62
CA TRP A 47 7.16 -4.60 -1.67
C TRP A 47 5.76 -4.04 -1.40
N PHE A 48 5.64 -2.74 -1.11
CA PHE A 48 4.37 -2.08 -0.83
C PHE A 48 3.38 -2.21 -2.00
N ARG A 49 3.86 -2.01 -3.23
CA ARG A 49 3.06 -2.18 -4.45
C ARG A 49 2.49 -3.59 -4.58
N ARG A 50 3.30 -4.63 -4.31
CA ARG A 50 2.84 -6.03 -4.35
C ARG A 50 1.74 -6.30 -3.32
N GLN A 51 1.89 -5.78 -2.10
CA GLN A 51 0.88 -5.94 -1.04
C GLN A 51 -0.43 -5.23 -1.37
N MET A 52 -0.35 -3.99 -1.86
CA MET A 52 -1.51 -3.23 -2.32
C MET A 52 -2.26 -3.98 -3.43
N ALA A 53 -1.54 -4.45 -4.46
CA ALA A 53 -2.15 -5.20 -5.56
C ALA A 53 -2.84 -6.48 -5.10
N SER A 54 -2.20 -7.25 -4.21
CA SER A 54 -2.77 -8.48 -3.64
C SER A 54 -4.09 -8.22 -2.91
N ARG A 55 -4.15 -7.17 -2.09
CA ARG A 55 -5.37 -6.81 -1.34
C ARG A 55 -6.47 -6.26 -2.24
N LEU A 56 -6.13 -5.38 -3.19
CA LEU A 56 -7.10 -4.84 -4.14
C LEU A 56 -7.73 -5.94 -4.98
N ASN A 57 -6.94 -6.93 -5.42
CA ASN A 57 -7.48 -8.10 -6.12
C ASN A 57 -8.46 -8.86 -5.21
N ARG A 58 -8.10 -9.10 -3.94
CA ARG A 58 -9.00 -9.75 -2.98
C ARG A 58 -10.32 -9.00 -2.81
N TYR A 59 -10.29 -7.69 -2.60
CA TYR A 59 -11.51 -6.89 -2.45
C TYR A 59 -12.36 -6.87 -3.72
N ALA A 60 -11.73 -6.89 -4.90
CA ALA A 60 -12.46 -7.02 -6.16
C ALA A 60 -13.17 -8.37 -6.29
N GLN A 61 -12.54 -9.48 -5.85
CA GLN A 61 -13.17 -10.80 -5.82
C GLN A 61 -14.32 -10.86 -4.80
N GLU A 62 -14.12 -10.31 -3.60
CA GLU A 62 -15.17 -10.24 -2.56
C GLU A 62 -16.41 -9.48 -3.07
N ALA A 63 -16.21 -8.33 -3.73
CA ALA A 63 -17.30 -7.54 -4.29
C ALA A 63 -18.03 -8.22 -5.48
N ALA A 64 -17.36 -9.14 -6.20
CA ALA A 64 -17.97 -9.88 -7.29
C ALA A 64 -18.84 -11.07 -6.82
N HIS A 65 -18.74 -11.44 -5.55
CA HIS A 65 -19.46 -12.57 -4.94
C HIS A 65 -20.44 -12.15 -3.83
N GLY A 66 -20.60 -10.85 -3.60
CA GLY A 66 -21.48 -10.27 -2.58
C GLY A 66 -22.75 -9.64 -3.15
#